data_AF-A0AAJ5WPS0-F1
#
_entry.id   AF-A0AAJ5WPS0-F1
#
_cell.length_a   1.000
_cell.length_b   1.000
_cell.length_c   1.000
_cell.angle_alpha   90.00
_cell.angle_beta   90.00
_cell.angle_gamma   90.00
#
_symmetry.space_group_name_H-M   'P 1'
#
loop_
_entity.id
_entity.type
_entity.pdbx_description
1 polymer ?
#
loop_
_entity_poly.entity_id
_entity_poly.type
_entity_poly.pdbx_seq_one_letter_code
_entity_poly.pdbx_strand_id
1 'polypeptide(L)'
;MKYALYHNLQPADRIVHALFDTGLSKHHAIFLGEDKWGQEWIAENNFHEGVRLTKAETFFRSQRKIQRIERFAGSHIERKNAVQRAMQLAGKPYSLLTYNCEHYANEVQYGKSESKQVQTFLGLAAGIFILSMFFSE
;
A
#
# COMPACT_ATOMS: atom_id res chain seq x y z
N MET A 1 20.71 -6.12 -8.66
CA MET A 1 19.44 -6.14 -9.43
C MET A 1 18.64 -4.91 -9.02
N LYS A 2 17.94 -4.25 -9.96
CA LYS A 2 17.02 -3.14 -9.64
C LYS A 2 15.60 -3.69 -9.59
N TYR A 3 15.03 -3.77 -8.40
CA TYR A 3 13.69 -4.34 -8.18
C TYR A 3 12.61 -3.47 -8.81
N ALA A 4 12.80 -2.14 -8.83
CA ALA A 4 11.88 -1.23 -9.49
C ALA A 4 11.77 -1.50 -10.98
N LEU A 5 12.89 -1.75 -11.66
CA LEU A 5 12.87 -2.11 -13.08
C LEU A 5 12.23 -3.48 -13.31
N TYR A 6 12.64 -4.49 -12.53
CA TYR A 6 12.15 -5.86 -12.69
C TYR A 6 10.64 -6.00 -12.45
N HIS A 7 10.10 -5.26 -11.47
CA HIS A 7 8.68 -5.27 -11.13
C HIS A 7 7.90 -4.08 -11.72
N ASN A 8 8.55 -3.21 -12.50
CA ASN A 8 7.99 -1.96 -12.99
C ASN A 8 7.36 -1.13 -11.85
N LEU A 9 8.04 -0.95 -10.72
CA LEU A 9 7.54 -0.19 -9.56
C LEU A 9 7.80 1.31 -9.73
N GLN A 10 6.87 2.10 -9.23
CA GLN A 10 7.06 3.54 -9.00
C GLN A 10 6.97 3.85 -7.50
N PRO A 11 7.63 4.93 -7.02
CA PRO A 11 7.51 5.35 -5.64
C PRO A 11 6.03 5.48 -5.22
N ALA A 12 5.72 5.14 -3.98
CA ALA A 12 4.37 4.98 -3.44
C ALA A 12 3.55 3.81 -4.00
N ASP A 13 4.01 3.00 -4.95
CA ASP A 13 3.26 1.79 -5.33
C ASP A 13 3.23 0.81 -4.14
N ARG A 14 2.07 0.18 -3.95
CA ARG A 14 1.87 -0.82 -2.91
C ARG A 14 2.17 -2.20 -3.46
N ILE A 15 3.07 -2.91 -2.78
CA ILE A 15 3.44 -4.28 -3.05
C ILE A 15 2.59 -5.18 -2.16
N VAL A 16 1.94 -6.18 -2.76
CA VAL A 16 1.16 -7.18 -2.01
C VAL A 16 1.72 -8.56 -2.27
N HIS A 17 2.01 -9.29 -1.19
CA HIS A 17 2.50 -10.66 -1.25
C HIS A 17 1.81 -11.53 -0.20
N ALA A 18 1.87 -12.84 -0.42
CA ALA A 18 1.30 -13.81 0.50
C ALA A 18 2.24 -14.00 1.70
N LEU A 19 1.68 -14.08 2.91
CA LEU A 19 2.41 -14.51 4.10
C LEU A 19 2.52 -16.05 4.16
N PHE A 20 1.52 -16.75 3.64
CA PHE A 20 1.47 -18.21 3.57
C PHE A 20 1.14 -18.65 2.15
N ASP A 21 1.54 -19.87 1.80
CA ASP A 21 1.32 -20.44 0.46
C ASP A 21 -0.17 -20.61 0.11
N THR A 22 -1.06 -20.58 1.11
CA THR A 22 -2.52 -20.59 0.94
C THR A 22 -3.08 -19.28 0.36
N GLY A 23 -2.32 -18.18 0.42
CA GLY A 23 -2.73 -16.87 -0.10
C GLY A 23 -3.79 -16.11 0.71
N LEU A 24 -4.30 -16.70 1.80
CA LEU A 24 -5.34 -16.13 2.66
C LEU A 24 -4.85 -14.91 3.45
N SER A 25 -3.62 -14.97 3.97
CA SER A 25 -2.99 -13.84 4.67
C SER A 25 -2.06 -13.10 3.73
N LYS A 26 -2.21 -11.78 3.69
CA LYS A 26 -1.46 -10.89 2.80
C LYS A 26 -0.65 -9.92 3.64
N HIS A 27 0.52 -9.55 3.14
CA HIS A 27 1.30 -8.45 3.67
C HIS A 27 1.41 -7.34 2.65
N HIS A 28 1.47 -6.12 3.16
CA HIS A 28 1.41 -4.90 2.39
C HIS A 28 2.62 -4.04 2.71
N ALA A 29 3.34 -3.64 1.66
CA ALA A 29 4.50 -2.79 1.75
C ALA A 29 4.42 -1.69 0.68
N ILE A 30 5.14 -0.59 0.90
CA ILE A 30 5.18 0.57 0.01
C ILE A 30 6.60 0.70 -0.54
N PHE A 31 6.73 0.80 -1.86
CA PHE A 31 8.01 1.13 -2.48
C PHE A 31 8.30 2.63 -2.32
N LEU A 32 9.44 2.99 -1.74
CA LEU A 32 9.79 4.39 -1.49
C LEU A 32 10.58 5.03 -2.64
N GLY A 33 11.13 4.23 -3.54
CA GLY A 33 12.06 4.70 -4.57
C GLY A 33 13.52 4.46 -4.19
N GLU A 34 14.39 5.23 -4.82
CA GLU A 34 15.83 5.18 -4.65
C GLU A 34 16.35 6.39 -3.90
N ASP A 35 17.37 6.20 -3.07
CA ASP A 35 18.13 7.30 -2.49
C ASP A 35 19.22 7.81 -3.44
N LYS A 36 19.98 8.81 -2.98
CA LYS A 36 21.06 9.44 -3.77
C LYS A 36 22.22 8.50 -4.13
N TRP A 37 22.31 7.33 -3.51
CA TRP A 37 23.31 6.31 -3.80
C TRP A 37 22.73 5.18 -4.66
N GLY A 38 21.48 5.30 -5.11
CA GLY A 38 20.78 4.30 -5.91
C GLY A 38 20.29 3.10 -5.11
N GLN A 39 20.29 3.16 -3.78
CA GLN A 39 19.73 2.11 -2.93
C GLN A 39 18.20 2.23 -2.94
N GLU A 40 17.53 1.13 -3.30
CA GLU A 40 16.07 1.01 -3.31
C GLU A 40 15.54 0.72 -1.90
N TRP A 41 14.47 1.40 -1.51
CA TRP A 41 13.88 1.33 -0.17
C TRP A 41 12.41 0.92 -0.20
N ILE A 42 12.01 0.20 0.84
CA ILE A 42 10.64 -0.23 1.09
C ILE A 42 10.26 0.18 2.52
N ALA A 43 9.01 0.62 2.69
CA ALA A 43 8.42 0.82 3.99
C ALA A 43 7.29 -0.17 4.22
N GLU A 44 7.22 -0.73 5.42
CA GLU A 44 6.20 -1.71 5.79
C GLU A 44 5.88 -1.59 7.28
N ASN A 45 4.65 -1.94 7.66
CA ASN A 45 4.29 -2.10 9.07
C ASN A 45 4.44 -3.57 9.46
N ASN A 46 5.58 -3.91 10.04
CA ASN A 46 5.94 -5.27 10.43
C ASN A 46 5.37 -5.63 11.80
N PHE A 47 4.92 -6.87 11.96
CA PHE A 47 4.31 -7.37 13.19
C PHE A 47 5.17 -7.16 14.46
N HIS A 48 6.50 -7.26 14.35
CA HIS A 48 7.41 -7.17 15.50
C HIS A 48 7.96 -5.76 15.71
N GLU A 49 8.17 -5.00 14.63
CA GLU A 49 8.93 -3.74 14.66
C GLU A 49 8.07 -2.50 14.41
N GLY A 50 6.78 -2.67 14.09
CA GLY A 50 5.95 -1.57 13.63
C GLY A 50 6.37 -1.09 12.23
N VAL A 51 6.07 0.17 11.92
CA VAL A 51 6.46 0.78 10.66
C VAL A 51 7.97 0.93 10.60
N ARG A 52 8.60 0.22 9.68
CA ARG A 52 10.05 0.23 9.46
C ARG A 52 10.40 0.55 8.01
N LEU A 53 11.62 1.05 7.81
CA LEU A 53 12.25 1.21 6.51
C LEU A 53 13.27 0.09 6.31
N THR A 54 13.16 -0.63 5.20
CA THR A 54 14.06 -1.73 4.86
C THR A 54 14.55 -1.61 3.44
N LYS A 55 15.71 -2.19 3.15
CA LYS A 55 16.23 -2.25 1.78
C LYS A 55 15.31 -3.13 0.95
N ALA A 56 15.05 -2.72 -0.30
CA ALA A 56 14.28 -3.53 -1.24
C ALA A 56 14.90 -4.92 -1.39
N GLU A 57 16.24 -5.02 -1.40
CA GLU A 57 16.95 -6.30 -1.43
C GLU A 57 16.56 -7.23 -0.26
N THR A 58 16.61 -6.72 0.97
CA THR A 58 16.23 -7.49 2.17
C THR A 58 14.77 -7.92 2.12
N PHE A 59 13.88 -7.01 1.70
CA PHE A 59 12.47 -7.30 1.55
C PHE A 59 12.23 -8.40 0.52
N PHE A 60 12.65 -8.21 -0.74
CA PHE A 60 12.37 -9.15 -1.82
C PHE A 60 13.08 -10.50 -1.67
N ARG A 61 14.26 -10.57 -1.03
CA ARG A 61 14.91 -11.85 -0.72
C ARG A 61 14.13 -12.69 0.30
N SER A 62 13.42 -12.05 1.22
CA SER A 62 12.62 -12.74 2.24
C SER A 62 11.22 -13.13 1.74
N GLN A 63 10.76 -12.58 0.61
CA GLN A 63 9.44 -12.87 0.06
C GLN A 63 9.47 -14.00 -0.96
N ARG A 64 8.55 -14.97 -0.79
CA ARG A 64 8.41 -16.12 -1.68
C ARG A 64 7.76 -15.77 -3.03
N LYS A 65 6.73 -14.90 -3.01
CA LYS A 65 5.96 -14.56 -4.23
C LYS A 65 5.20 -13.25 -4.09
N ILE A 66 5.50 -12.28 -4.96
CA ILE A 66 4.66 -11.09 -5.14
C ILE A 66 3.35 -11.53 -5.80
N GLN A 67 2.22 -11.21 -5.16
CA GLN A 67 0.90 -11.51 -5.70
C GLN A 67 0.48 -10.46 -6.71
N ARG A 68 0.66 -9.17 -6.38
CA ARG A 68 0.33 -8.04 -7.25
C ARG A 68 1.01 -6.75 -6.79
N ILE A 69 0.96 -5.77 -7.68
CA ILE A 69 1.36 -4.38 -7.43
C ILE A 69 0.11 -3.52 -7.61
N GLU A 70 -0.28 -2.80 -6.57
CA GLU A 70 -1.34 -1.80 -6.63
C GLU A 70 -0.69 -0.44 -6.87
N ARG A 71 -1.03 0.18 -8.00
CA ARG A 71 -0.45 1.46 -8.41
C ARG A 71 -1.02 2.58 -7.57
N PHE A 72 -0.16 3.51 -7.17
CA PHE A 72 -0.63 4.74 -6.53
C PHE A 72 -1.48 5.53 -7.52
N ALA A 73 -2.72 5.81 -7.12
CA ALA A 73 -3.66 6.62 -7.88
C ALA A 73 -3.47 8.09 -7.49
N GLY A 74 -2.81 8.88 -8.35
CA GLY A 74 -2.61 10.30 -8.12
C GLY A 74 -1.51 10.89 -9.01
N SER A 75 -1.37 12.20 -8.94
CA SER A 75 -0.34 12.99 -9.61
C SER A 75 1.05 12.74 -9.04
N HIS A 76 2.08 13.25 -9.73
CA HIS A 76 3.47 13.19 -9.26
C HIS A 76 3.68 13.89 -7.91
N ILE A 77 2.96 14.98 -7.67
CA ILE A 77 3.05 15.73 -6.40
C ILE A 77 2.42 14.90 -5.27
N GLU A 78 1.25 14.32 -5.50
CA GLU A 78 0.58 13.44 -4.51
C GLU A 78 1.40 12.20 -4.21
N ARG A 79 2.07 11.63 -5.22
CA ARG A 79 3.00 10.51 -5.06
C ARG A 79 4.16 10.86 -4.14
N LYS A 80 4.78 12.04 -4.32
CA LYS A 80 5.83 12.53 -3.42
C LYS A 80 5.32 12.70 -1.99
N ASN A 81 4.13 13.27 -1.83
CA ASN A 81 3.50 13.43 -0.52
C ASN A 81 3.20 12.06 0.14
N ALA A 82 2.79 11.06 -0.64
CA ALA A 82 2.57 9.70 -0.14
C ALA A 82 3.87 9.04 0.32
N VAL A 83 4.97 9.19 -0.42
CA VAL A 83 6.30 8.71 0.01
C VAL A 83 6.75 9.41 1.30
N GLN A 84 6.57 10.73 1.39
CA GLN A 84 6.88 11.49 2.62
C GLN A 84 6.06 10.99 3.81
N ARG A 85 4.76 10.77 3.63
CA ARG A 85 3.87 10.21 4.66
C ARG A 85 4.33 8.81 5.08
N ALA A 86 4.69 7.95 4.14
CA ALA A 86 5.19 6.61 4.42
C ALA A 86 6.42 6.63 5.34
N MET A 87 7.34 7.59 5.12
CA MET A 87 8.53 7.79 5.96
C MET A 87 8.21 8.42 7.31
N GLN A 88 7.29 9.40 7.38
CA GLN A 88 6.88 10.05 8.63
C GLN A 88 6.22 9.09 9.63
N LEU A 89 5.60 8.02 9.13
CA LEU A 89 4.97 6.99 9.95
C LEU A 89 5.99 5.99 10.54
N ALA A 90 7.28 6.06 10.18
CA ALA A 90 8.30 5.18 10.72
C ALA A 90 8.35 5.22 12.26
N GLY A 91 8.43 4.05 12.88
CA GLY A 91 8.36 3.86 14.33
C GLY A 91 6.95 3.72 14.90
N LYS A 92 5.88 3.95 14.12
CA LYS A 92 4.50 3.73 14.58
C LYS A 92 4.29 2.23 14.89
N PRO A 93 3.82 1.86 16.09
CA PRO A 93 3.74 0.47 16.50
C PRO A 93 2.67 -0.30 15.72
N TYR A 94 2.92 -1.59 15.53
CA TYR A 94 1.97 -2.49 14.89
C TYR A 94 0.81 -2.82 15.85
N SER A 95 -0.40 -2.92 15.31
CA SER A 95 -1.56 -3.49 15.99
C SER A 95 -2.34 -4.38 15.04
N LEU A 96 -2.56 -5.65 15.40
CA LEU A 96 -3.32 -6.60 14.59
C LEU A 96 -4.71 -6.07 14.22
N LEU A 97 -5.37 -5.41 15.18
CA LEU A 97 -6.76 -4.98 15.06
C LEU A 97 -6.89 -3.56 14.51
N THR A 98 -6.02 -2.64 14.93
CA THR A 98 -6.23 -1.20 14.71
C THR A 98 -5.18 -0.57 13.79
N TYR A 99 -4.02 -1.20 13.59
CA TYR A 99 -2.95 -0.61 12.81
C TYR A 99 -1.97 -1.65 12.27
N ASN A 100 -2.44 -2.50 11.36
CA ASN A 100 -1.63 -3.52 10.71
C ASN A 100 -1.02 -3.01 9.37
N CYS A 101 -0.43 -3.92 8.59
CA CYS A 101 0.17 -3.60 7.29
C CYS A 101 -0.84 -3.06 6.26
N GLU A 102 -2.09 -3.53 6.28
CA GLU A 102 -3.13 -3.00 5.40
C GLU A 102 -3.54 -1.58 5.78
N HIS A 103 -3.72 -1.30 7.08
CA HIS A 103 -4.03 0.05 7.56
C HIS A 103 -2.93 1.05 7.21
N TYR A 104 -1.68 0.67 7.46
CA TYR A 104 -0.51 1.46 7.09
C TYR A 104 -0.49 1.77 5.58
N ALA A 105 -0.64 0.73 4.74
CA ALA A 105 -0.63 0.92 3.30
C ALA A 105 -1.79 1.82 2.83
N ASN A 106 -2.99 1.68 3.40
CA ASN A 106 -4.12 2.54 3.06
C ASN A 106 -3.88 3.99 3.49
N GLU A 107 -3.31 4.22 4.67
CA GLU A 107 -2.92 5.57 5.13
C GLU A 107 -1.92 6.23 4.18
N VAL A 108 -0.96 5.45 3.66
CA VAL A 108 -0.03 5.95 2.64
C VAL A 108 -0.74 6.23 1.32
N GLN A 109 -1.55 5.31 0.80
CA GLN A 109 -2.22 5.44 -0.49
C GLN A 109 -3.25 6.59 -0.51
N TYR A 110 -4.06 6.71 0.54
CA TYR A 110 -5.25 7.57 0.53
C TYR A 110 -5.17 8.76 1.49
N GLY A 111 -4.13 8.82 2.33
CA GLY A 111 -3.98 9.86 3.34
C GLY A 111 -4.86 9.67 4.57
N LYS A 112 -5.58 8.55 4.65
CA LYS A 112 -6.39 8.13 5.80
C LYS A 112 -6.27 6.62 5.95
N SER A 113 -6.35 6.13 7.18
CA SER A 113 -6.56 4.69 7.45
C SER A 113 -8.00 4.30 7.04
N GLU A 114 -8.39 4.50 5.79
CA GLU A 114 -9.74 4.11 5.34
C GLU A 114 -9.78 2.60 5.07
N SER A 115 -10.73 1.94 5.72
CA SER A 115 -11.14 0.57 5.45
C SER A 115 -11.82 0.51 4.08
N LYS A 116 -11.60 -0.58 3.33
CA LYS A 116 -12.15 -0.84 1.98
C LYS A 116 -13.67 -0.64 1.84
N GLN A 117 -14.41 -0.54 2.94
CA GLN A 117 -15.86 -0.33 2.94
C GLN A 117 -16.31 1.02 2.37
N VAL A 118 -15.51 2.09 2.46
CA VAL A 118 -15.97 3.43 2.04
C VAL A 118 -16.08 3.56 0.51
N GLN A 119 -15.18 2.94 -0.25
CA GLN A 119 -15.24 2.97 -1.73
C GLN A 119 -16.38 2.12 -2.29
N THR A 120 -16.68 0.97 -1.68
CA THR A 120 -17.82 0.13 -2.09
C THR A 120 -19.15 0.83 -1.82
N PHE A 121 -19.27 1.58 -0.73
CA PHE A 121 -20.50 2.30 -0.38
C PHE A 121 -20.79 3.50 -1.30
N LEU A 122 -19.75 4.26 -1.68
CA LEU A 122 -19.89 5.37 -2.64
C LEU A 122 -20.33 4.90 -4.03
N GLY A 123 -19.79 3.77 -4.51
CA GLY A 123 -20.18 3.19 -5.81
C GLY A 123 -21.61 2.64 -5.82
N LEU A 124 -22.03 1.95 -4.74
CA LEU A 124 -23.39 1.44 -4.62
C LEU A 124 -24.43 2.55 -4.43
N ALA A 125 -24.13 3.59 -3.64
CA ALA A 125 -25.02 4.72 -3.44
C ALA A 125 -25.24 5.52 -4.73
N ALA A 126 -24.18 5.75 -5.52
CA ALA A 126 -24.31 6.40 -6.83
C ALA A 126 -25.14 5.55 -7.81
N GLY A 127 -24.94 4.23 -7.83
CA GLY A 127 -25.72 3.32 -8.67
C GLY A 127 -27.20 3.30 -8.33
N ILE A 128 -27.56 3.23 -7.04
CA ILE A 128 -28.96 3.27 -6.57
C ILE A 128 -29.60 4.63 -6.88
N PHE A 129 -28.89 5.74 -6.71
CA PHE A 129 -29.40 7.08 -7.04
C PHE A 129 -29.72 7.21 -8.53
N ILE A 130 -28.80 6.79 -9.40
CA ILE A 130 -29.01 6.80 -10.86
C ILE A 130 -30.19 5.91 -11.25
N LEU A 131 -30.26 4.68 -10.72
CA LEU A 131 -31.40 3.79 -10.94
C LEU A 131 -32.72 4.44 -10.49
N SER A 132 -32.75 5.06 -9.31
CA SER A 132 -33.98 5.69 -8.81
C SER A 132 -34.51 6.82 -9.69
N MET A 133 -33.63 7.53 -10.43
CA MET A 133 -34.04 8.55 -11.41
C MET A 133 -34.64 7.96 -12.69
N PHE A 134 -34.27 6.73 -13.06
CA PHE A 134 -34.82 6.04 -14.24
C PHE A 134 -36.11 5.26 -13.95
N PHE A 135 -36.42 5.00 -12.67
CA PHE A 135 -37.63 4.28 -12.24
C PHE A 135 -38.68 5.19 -11.59
N SER A 136 -38.47 6.51 -11.62
CA SER A 136 -39.40 7.53 -11.09
C SER A 136 -40.28 8.18 -12.16
N GLU A 137 -40.71 7.42 -13.18
CA GLU A 137 -41.78 7.81 -14.12
C GLU A 137 -43.12 7.17 -13.77
#